data_AF-A0A268F031-F1
#
_entry.id   AF-A0A268F031-F1
#
_cell.length_a   1.000
_cell.length_b   1.000
_cell.length_c   1.000
_cell.angle_alpha   90.00
_cell.angle_beta   90.00
_cell.angle_gamma   90.00
#
_symmetry.space_group_name_H-M   'P 1'
#
loop_
_entity.id
_entity.type
_entity.pdbx_description
1 polymer ?
#
loop_
_entity_poly.entity_id
_entity_poly.type
_entity_poly.pdbx_seq_one_letter_code
_entity_poly.pdbx_strand_id
1 'polypeptide(L)'
;MLSSYDDYDYVRECLKNGAVDYLLKHRLDEQMLMTVLHKAALEVQPSSGPGTRGIAQAPEGSSYLLRLRESLSDLMQGKEGAIQALEHYTREIGVFTDTVSYVTAAVQIVSFRLLTESRSDVQTNRLVQQVVDLMQQSLGDPPDRMAAYVENGRLAAVFAFRDRSEQAAASEAARLMSKLRHSLELFLNLKCTYAIGHVCGHLRNIEASYRSAERLLDAGSPSEKPWRGSERISLTIEEHKRLLLAIENLDKERAQQLLASIFSSIRGQPVHSQPVQMMVSELLSIGEKAMEKGLLHDEDMSAGSMPVREALGRIDSMDELEQWLQSYYEALLQRLGRQRAGGPYSSHVSQAILLILEQYPSYITLELAAKAIGLSPSYLSRIFKEETKSTFSEYVNRVRIEASRKLLESGQYSVKQISSQVGFGTYNYFFKVFKEMTGMTPHAYVNRIGRK
;
A
#
# COMPACT_ATOMS: atom_id res chain seq x y z
N MET A 1 5.61 -19.33 -19.18
CA MET A 1 6.77 -18.67 -19.82
C MET A 1 7.72 -19.75 -20.30
N LEU A 2 8.30 -19.62 -21.50
CA LEU A 2 9.16 -20.64 -22.10
C LEU A 2 10.58 -20.08 -22.29
N SER A 3 11.57 -20.65 -21.61
CA SER A 3 12.94 -20.11 -21.56
C SER A 3 13.99 -21.18 -21.82
N SER A 4 15.15 -20.77 -22.32
CA SER A 4 16.34 -21.63 -22.47
C SER A 4 17.26 -21.60 -21.24
N TYR A 5 17.06 -20.64 -20.34
CA TYR A 5 17.89 -20.43 -19.14
C TYR A 5 17.23 -21.09 -17.93
N ASP A 6 18.02 -21.75 -17.09
CA ASP A 6 17.58 -22.34 -15.81
C ASP A 6 17.91 -21.45 -14.60
N ASP A 7 18.13 -20.16 -14.87
CA ASP A 7 18.50 -19.18 -13.85
C ASP A 7 17.34 -18.92 -12.88
N TYR A 8 17.64 -19.13 -11.60
CA TYR A 8 16.72 -19.00 -10.48
C TYR A 8 16.06 -17.61 -10.38
N ASP A 9 16.81 -16.55 -10.70
CA ASP A 9 16.26 -15.18 -10.61
C ASP A 9 15.20 -14.93 -11.69
N TYR A 10 15.40 -15.50 -12.89
CA TYR A 10 14.43 -15.43 -13.98
C TYR A 10 13.16 -16.23 -13.68
N VAL A 11 13.28 -17.44 -13.12
CA VAL A 11 12.12 -18.25 -12.72
C VAL A 11 11.27 -17.47 -11.71
N ARG A 12 11.92 -16.90 -10.69
CA ARG A 12 11.27 -16.13 -9.62
C ARG A 12 10.56 -14.90 -10.15
N GLU A 13 11.19 -14.13 -11.03
CA GLU A 13 10.61 -12.92 -11.60
C GLU A 13 9.40 -13.25 -12.51
N CYS A 14 9.47 -14.35 -13.27
CA CYS A 14 8.39 -14.77 -14.14
C CYS A 14 7.14 -15.21 -13.37
N LEU A 15 7.32 -16.01 -12.31
CA LEU A 15 6.21 -16.41 -11.45
C LEU A 15 5.63 -15.21 -10.69
N LYS A 16 6.48 -14.26 -10.25
CA LYS A 16 6.03 -12.99 -9.64
C LYS A 16 5.19 -12.15 -10.59
N ASN A 17 5.52 -12.13 -11.88
CA ASN A 17 4.79 -11.37 -12.90
C ASN A 17 3.57 -12.11 -13.48
N GLY A 18 3.10 -13.18 -12.84
CA GLY A 18 1.87 -13.87 -13.22
C GLY A 18 2.05 -14.88 -14.35
N ALA A 19 3.27 -15.37 -14.59
CA ALA A 19 3.43 -16.55 -15.42
C ALA A 19 2.81 -17.76 -14.72
N VAL A 20 1.93 -18.47 -15.44
CA VAL A 20 1.24 -19.70 -15.00
C VAL A 20 2.22 -20.80 -14.60
N ASP A 21 3.34 -20.87 -15.32
CA ASP A 21 4.45 -21.79 -15.07
C ASP A 21 5.72 -21.36 -15.81
N TYR A 22 6.86 -21.95 -15.46
CA TYR A 22 8.17 -21.74 -16.10
C TYR A 22 8.66 -23.03 -16.76
N LEU A 23 8.75 -23.03 -18.08
CA LEU A 23 9.11 -24.20 -18.88
C LEU A 23 10.49 -24.03 -19.53
N LEU A 24 11.37 -25.00 -19.29
CA LEU A 24 12.69 -25.08 -19.90
C LEU A 24 12.61 -25.77 -21.26
N LYS A 25 13.05 -25.08 -22.33
CA LYS A 25 12.98 -25.61 -23.71
C LYS A 25 13.66 -26.97 -23.88
N HIS A 26 14.73 -27.22 -23.15
CA HIS A 26 15.50 -28.46 -23.25
C HIS A 26 14.91 -29.63 -22.44
N ARG A 27 13.91 -29.38 -21.59
CA ARG A 27 13.17 -30.40 -20.82
C ARG A 27 11.69 -30.45 -21.21
N LEU A 28 11.34 -29.79 -22.31
CA LEU A 28 9.97 -29.69 -22.76
C LEU A 28 9.56 -31.01 -23.42
N ASP A 29 8.52 -31.64 -22.91
CA ASP A 29 7.82 -32.72 -23.58
C ASP A 29 6.36 -32.33 -23.87
N GLU A 30 5.71 -33.10 -24.74
CA GLU A 30 4.33 -32.86 -25.18
C GLU A 30 3.36 -32.86 -24.00
N GLN A 31 3.53 -33.77 -23.03
CA GLN A 31 2.64 -33.90 -21.89
C GLN A 31 2.72 -32.68 -20.96
N MET A 32 3.94 -32.27 -20.59
CA MET A 32 4.20 -31.12 -19.74
C MET A 32 3.74 -29.82 -20.40
N LEU A 33 3.96 -29.65 -21.71
CA LEU A 33 3.48 -28.49 -22.44
C LEU A 33 1.95 -28.44 -22.45
N MET A 34 1.29 -29.56 -22.71
CA MET A 34 -0.18 -29.64 -22.71
C MET A 34 -0.76 -29.37 -21.33
N THR A 35 -0.15 -29.87 -20.26
CA THR A 35 -0.58 -29.57 -18.87
C THR A 35 -0.52 -28.08 -18.57
N VAL A 36 0.58 -27.40 -18.92
CA VAL A 36 0.73 -25.96 -18.65
C VAL A 36 -0.20 -25.12 -19.53
N LEU A 37 -0.43 -25.51 -20.79
CA LEU A 37 -1.39 -24.83 -21.67
C LEU A 37 -2.82 -24.97 -21.18
N HIS A 38 -3.22 -26.15 -20.67
CA HIS A 38 -4.53 -26.34 -20.05
C HIS A 38 -4.69 -25.49 -18.80
N LYS A 39 -3.67 -25.44 -17.94
CA LYS A 39 -3.65 -24.58 -16.74
C LYS A 39 -3.79 -23.10 -17.12
N ALA A 40 -3.07 -22.65 -18.15
CA ALA A 40 -3.16 -21.27 -18.62
C ALA A 40 -4.53 -20.94 -19.25
N ALA A 41 -5.12 -21.87 -19.98
CA ALA A 41 -6.44 -21.70 -20.57
C ALA A 41 -7.56 -21.58 -19.52
N LEU A 42 -7.40 -22.23 -18.36
CA LEU A 42 -8.32 -22.09 -17.23
C LEU A 42 -8.20 -20.72 -16.53
N GLU A 43 -6.98 -20.17 -16.45
CA GLU A 43 -6.75 -18.86 -15.80
C GLU A 43 -7.16 -17.65 -16.66
N VAL A 44 -7.27 -17.81 -17.99
CA VAL A 44 -7.63 -16.71 -18.92
C VAL A 44 -9.14 -16.58 -19.14
N GLN A 45 -9.97 -17.55 -18.73
CA GLN A 45 -11.43 -17.41 -18.85
C GLN A 45 -11.98 -16.43 -17.79
N PRO A 46 -12.55 -15.28 -18.18
CA PRO A 46 -13.12 -14.33 -17.23
C PRO A 46 -14.41 -14.89 -16.66
N SER A 47 -14.55 -14.78 -15.33
CA SER A 47 -15.78 -15.07 -14.58
C SER A 47 -16.95 -14.22 -15.12
N SER A 48 -17.67 -14.78 -16.08
CA SER A 48 -18.95 -14.25 -16.57
C SER A 48 -20.07 -15.14 -16.03
N GLY A 49 -21.12 -14.51 -15.50
CA GLY A 49 -22.18 -15.11 -14.70
C GLY A 49 -23.04 -16.20 -15.36
N PRO A 50 -24.09 -16.65 -14.64
CA PRO A 50 -24.59 -18.01 -14.67
C PRO A 50 -25.44 -18.29 -15.91
N GLY A 51 -25.04 -19.30 -16.69
CA GLY A 51 -25.79 -19.74 -17.85
C GLY A 51 -25.15 -20.98 -18.47
N THR A 52 -25.55 -22.14 -17.97
CA THR A 52 -25.59 -23.44 -18.66
C THR A 52 -24.64 -23.70 -19.85
N ARG A 53 -23.78 -24.71 -19.62
CA ARG A 53 -23.24 -25.74 -20.54
C ARG A 53 -21.85 -25.52 -21.13
N GLY A 54 -20.98 -26.45 -20.72
CA GLY A 54 -19.73 -26.78 -21.37
C GLY A 54 -18.80 -27.45 -20.39
N ILE A 55 -19.08 -28.71 -20.04
CA ILE A 55 -18.20 -29.55 -19.23
C ILE A 55 -16.90 -29.74 -20.01
N ALA A 56 -15.92 -28.87 -19.78
CA ALA A 56 -14.53 -29.22 -19.95
C ALA A 56 -14.15 -29.99 -18.69
N GLN A 57 -13.94 -31.30 -18.84
CA GLN A 57 -13.57 -32.20 -17.75
C GLN A 57 -12.23 -31.75 -17.15
N ALA A 58 -12.28 -30.97 -16.08
CA ALA A 58 -11.22 -30.97 -15.10
C ALA A 58 -11.15 -32.40 -14.52
N PRO A 59 -9.95 -32.98 -14.32
CA PRO A 59 -9.84 -34.32 -13.75
C PRO A 59 -10.62 -34.36 -12.43
N GLU A 60 -11.55 -35.31 -12.31
CA GLU A 60 -12.57 -35.35 -11.25
C GLU A 60 -11.95 -35.14 -9.85
N GLY A 61 -10.75 -35.67 -9.60
CA GLY A 61 -9.97 -35.49 -8.36
C GLY A 61 -9.64 -34.05 -7.95
N SER A 62 -9.47 -33.12 -8.90
CA SER A 62 -9.13 -31.72 -8.60
C SER A 62 -10.32 -30.94 -8.03
N SER A 63 -11.54 -31.26 -8.47
CA SER A 63 -12.77 -30.65 -7.95
C SER A 63 -13.06 -31.08 -6.51
N TYR A 64 -12.73 -32.33 -6.15
CA TYR A 64 -12.96 -32.85 -4.80
C TYR A 64 -12.01 -32.26 -3.76
N LEU A 65 -10.71 -32.12 -4.09
CA LEU A 65 -9.75 -31.50 -3.18
C LEU A 65 -10.09 -30.03 -2.91
N LEU A 66 -10.61 -29.32 -3.92
CA LEU A 66 -11.09 -27.96 -3.76
C LEU A 66 -12.27 -27.89 -2.77
N ARG A 67 -13.29 -28.74 -2.95
CA ARG A 67 -14.45 -28.82 -2.02
C ARG A 67 -14.06 -29.23 -0.60
N LEU A 68 -13.07 -30.13 -0.48
CA LEU A 68 -12.55 -30.55 0.82
C LEU A 68 -11.84 -29.39 1.53
N ARG A 69 -11.03 -28.59 0.81
CA ARG A 69 -10.42 -27.35 1.34
C ARG A 69 -11.46 -26.30 1.73
N GLU A 70 -12.49 -26.12 0.91
CA GLU A 70 -13.61 -25.20 1.22
C GLU A 70 -14.34 -25.64 2.50
N SER A 71 -14.63 -26.94 2.63
CA SER A 71 -15.28 -27.49 3.83
C SER A 71 -14.41 -27.33 5.08
N LEU A 72 -13.08 -27.50 4.95
CA LEU A 72 -12.14 -27.23 6.04
C LEU A 72 -12.13 -25.74 6.40
N SER A 73 -12.08 -24.84 5.41
CA SER A 73 -12.14 -23.39 5.63
C SER A 73 -13.41 -22.99 6.39
N ASP A 74 -14.56 -23.48 5.93
CA ASP A 74 -15.87 -23.24 6.53
C ASP A 74 -15.94 -23.75 7.98
N LEU A 75 -15.36 -24.93 8.24
CA LEU A 75 -15.26 -25.48 9.59
C LEU A 75 -14.40 -24.61 10.50
N MET A 76 -13.23 -24.14 10.03
CA MET A 76 -12.36 -23.27 10.81
C MET A 76 -12.96 -21.89 11.07
N GLN A 77 -13.82 -21.40 10.18
CA GLN A 77 -14.63 -20.20 10.38
C GLN A 77 -15.79 -20.42 11.36
N GLY A 78 -16.11 -21.68 11.72
CA GLY A 78 -17.20 -22.02 12.62
C GLY A 78 -18.58 -21.97 11.95
N LYS A 79 -18.66 -22.20 10.63
CA LYS A 79 -19.95 -22.24 9.92
C LYS A 79 -20.76 -23.46 10.30
N GLU A 80 -22.06 -23.27 10.54
CA GLU A 80 -23.00 -24.36 10.79
C GLU A 80 -23.04 -25.32 9.60
N GLY A 81 -23.09 -26.63 9.87
CA GLY A 81 -23.17 -27.65 8.81
C GLY A 81 -21.82 -28.07 8.21
N ALA A 82 -20.74 -27.32 8.47
CA ALA A 82 -19.44 -27.56 7.84
C ALA A 82 -18.82 -28.92 8.22
N ILE A 83 -19.01 -29.37 9.47
CA ILE A 83 -18.51 -30.68 9.90
C ILE A 83 -19.25 -31.83 9.20
N GLN A 84 -20.56 -31.71 8.99
CA GLN A 84 -21.35 -32.71 8.29
C GLN A 84 -20.95 -32.78 6.81
N ALA A 85 -20.69 -31.64 6.18
CA ALA A 85 -20.17 -31.58 4.81
C ALA A 85 -18.80 -32.25 4.72
N LEU A 86 -17.89 -31.94 5.66
CA LEU A 86 -16.57 -32.55 5.72
C LEU A 86 -16.64 -34.08 5.91
N GLU A 87 -17.49 -34.57 6.82
CA GLU A 87 -17.71 -36.02 7.02
C GLU A 87 -18.33 -36.70 5.79
N HIS A 88 -19.18 -35.98 5.04
CA HIS A 88 -19.73 -36.49 3.79
C HIS A 88 -18.63 -36.66 2.73
N TYR A 89 -17.83 -35.62 2.47
CA TYR A 89 -16.76 -35.67 1.47
C TYR A 89 -15.66 -36.65 1.83
N THR A 90 -15.26 -36.72 3.10
CA THR A 90 -14.24 -37.67 3.55
C THR A 90 -14.70 -39.13 3.38
N ARG A 91 -15.98 -39.41 3.64
CA ARG A 91 -16.58 -40.74 3.41
C ARG A 91 -16.71 -41.08 1.92
N GLU A 92 -17.09 -40.12 1.09
CA GLU A 92 -17.28 -40.30 -0.35
C GLU A 92 -15.95 -40.58 -1.08
N ILE A 93 -14.86 -39.92 -0.65
CA ILE A 93 -13.53 -40.03 -1.29
C ILE A 93 -12.68 -41.15 -0.63
N GLY A 94 -13.09 -41.69 0.52
CA GLY A 94 -12.32 -42.70 1.25
C GLY A 94 -11.05 -42.13 1.87
N VAL A 95 -11.11 -40.85 2.26
CA VAL A 95 -10.00 -40.06 2.80
C VAL A 95 -10.04 -40.10 4.34
N PHE A 96 -8.87 -40.17 4.98
CA PHE A 96 -8.69 -40.30 6.42
C PHE A 96 -9.16 -41.63 7.05
N THR A 97 -9.43 -42.66 6.25
CA THR A 97 -9.98 -43.95 6.69
C THR A 97 -9.09 -44.71 7.69
N ASP A 98 -7.76 -44.61 7.57
CA ASP A 98 -6.78 -45.26 8.46
C ASP A 98 -6.20 -44.30 9.53
N THR A 99 -6.81 -43.13 9.71
CA THR A 99 -6.28 -42.09 10.61
C THR A 99 -6.72 -42.34 12.04
N VAL A 100 -5.76 -42.26 12.97
CA VAL A 100 -6.01 -42.48 14.39
C VAL A 100 -5.87 -41.21 15.22
N SER A 101 -5.09 -40.24 14.75
CA SER A 101 -4.96 -38.94 15.40
C SER A 101 -4.87 -37.80 14.38
N TYR A 102 -5.38 -36.64 14.78
CA TYR A 102 -5.39 -35.41 14.00
C TYR A 102 -4.75 -34.29 14.80
N VAL A 103 -4.08 -33.38 14.11
CA VAL A 103 -3.54 -32.15 14.67
C VAL A 103 -3.84 -31.03 13.69
N THR A 104 -4.24 -29.86 14.18
CA THR A 104 -4.35 -28.67 13.33
C THR A 104 -3.42 -27.58 13.81
N ALA A 105 -2.81 -26.87 12.87
CA ALA A 105 -1.99 -25.70 13.12
C ALA A 105 -2.69 -24.48 12.54
N ALA A 106 -2.66 -23.37 13.29
CA ALA A 106 -3.04 -22.07 12.80
C ALA A 106 -1.78 -21.35 12.32
N VAL A 107 -1.89 -20.65 11.19
CA VAL A 107 -0.80 -19.88 10.56
C VAL A 107 -1.31 -18.48 10.28
N GLN A 108 -0.53 -17.47 10.63
CA GLN A 108 -0.84 -16.08 10.36
C GLN A 108 0.27 -15.46 9.49
N ILE A 109 -0.11 -14.93 8.32
CA ILE A 109 0.75 -14.02 7.56
C ILE A 109 0.81 -12.70 8.32
N VAL A 110 2.02 -12.27 8.71
CA VAL A 110 2.19 -11.18 9.68
C VAL A 110 1.60 -9.86 9.17
N SER A 111 2.00 -9.45 7.97
CA SER A 111 1.61 -8.15 7.38
C SER A 111 0.54 -8.29 6.30
N PHE A 112 -0.38 -9.26 6.42
CA PHE A 112 -1.35 -9.56 5.36
C PHE A 112 -2.15 -8.34 4.93
N ARG A 113 -2.80 -7.65 5.88
CA ARG A 113 -3.62 -6.47 5.60
C ARG A 113 -2.80 -5.36 4.97
N LEU A 114 -1.64 -5.08 5.55
CA LEU A 114 -0.73 -4.06 5.04
C LEU A 114 -0.18 -4.38 3.64
N LEU A 115 -0.20 -5.64 3.20
CA LEU A 115 0.18 -6.01 1.83
C LEU A 115 -0.99 -5.95 0.85
N THR A 116 -2.21 -6.25 1.31
CA THR A 116 -3.39 -6.42 0.44
C THR A 116 -4.25 -5.17 0.29
N GLU A 117 -4.13 -4.20 1.18
CA GLU A 117 -4.96 -2.99 1.16
C GLU A 117 -4.85 -2.16 -0.13
N SER A 118 -3.68 -2.12 -0.77
CA SER A 118 -3.47 -1.46 -2.06
C SER A 118 -3.70 -2.37 -3.27
N ARG A 119 -4.11 -3.63 -3.04
CA ARG A 119 -4.30 -4.64 -4.08
C ARG A 119 -5.79 -4.77 -4.41
N SER A 120 -6.08 -5.11 -5.67
CA SER A 120 -7.44 -5.52 -6.04
C SER A 120 -7.79 -6.87 -5.42
N ASP A 121 -9.09 -7.16 -5.30
CA ASP A 121 -9.58 -8.46 -4.81
C ASP A 121 -8.97 -9.63 -5.61
N VAL A 122 -8.79 -9.46 -6.92
CA VAL A 122 -8.16 -10.45 -7.79
C VAL A 122 -6.70 -10.68 -7.42
N GLN A 123 -5.93 -9.61 -7.18
CA GLN A 123 -4.52 -9.71 -6.78
C GLN A 123 -4.37 -10.33 -5.38
N THR A 124 -5.29 -9.99 -4.46
CA THR A 124 -5.32 -10.57 -3.11
C THR A 124 -5.65 -12.07 -3.17
N ASN A 125 -6.66 -12.47 -3.94
CA ASN A 125 -7.01 -13.88 -4.13
C ASN A 125 -5.87 -14.67 -4.77
N ARG A 126 -5.15 -14.09 -5.74
CA ARG A 126 -3.94 -14.73 -6.32
C ARG A 126 -2.85 -14.95 -5.29
N LEU A 127 -2.57 -13.98 -4.42
CA LEU A 127 -1.61 -14.13 -3.33
C LEU A 127 -2.03 -15.27 -2.38
N VAL A 128 -3.30 -15.29 -1.98
CA VAL A 128 -3.84 -16.33 -1.10
C VAL A 128 -3.67 -17.71 -1.73
N GLN A 129 -3.98 -17.87 -3.01
CA GLN A 129 -3.80 -19.15 -3.70
C GLN A 129 -2.33 -19.57 -3.77
N GLN A 130 -1.42 -18.65 -4.11
CA GLN A 130 0.02 -18.93 -4.10
C GLN A 130 0.52 -19.41 -2.72
N VAL A 131 0.03 -18.80 -1.64
CA VAL A 131 0.34 -19.22 -0.27
C VAL A 131 -0.21 -20.63 -0.01
N VAL A 132 -1.48 -20.89 -0.30
CA VAL A 132 -2.11 -22.21 -0.05
C VAL A 132 -1.42 -23.31 -0.85
N ASP A 133 -1.08 -23.06 -2.11
CA ASP A 133 -0.41 -24.03 -2.97
C ASP A 133 1.01 -24.33 -2.49
N LEU A 134 1.77 -23.30 -2.12
CA LEU A 134 3.11 -23.48 -1.54
C LEU A 134 3.05 -24.21 -0.18
N MET A 135 2.06 -23.89 0.66
CA MET A 135 1.83 -24.61 1.90
C MET A 135 1.54 -26.08 1.62
N GLN A 136 0.64 -26.39 0.68
CA GLN A 136 0.34 -27.78 0.32
C GLN A 136 1.58 -28.51 -0.20
N GLN A 137 2.33 -27.89 -1.12
CA GLN A 137 3.56 -28.46 -1.67
C GLN A 137 4.60 -28.74 -0.56
N SER A 138 4.69 -27.87 0.44
CA SER A 138 5.59 -28.06 1.58
C SER A 138 5.13 -29.17 2.53
N LEU A 139 3.82 -29.32 2.72
CA LEU A 139 3.21 -30.34 3.58
C LEU A 139 3.27 -31.75 2.95
N GLY A 140 3.14 -31.83 1.63
CA GLY A 140 3.13 -33.08 0.86
C GLY A 140 1.74 -33.39 0.28
N ASP A 141 1.57 -34.64 -0.15
CA ASP A 141 0.37 -35.05 -0.88
C ASP A 141 -0.86 -35.20 0.04
N PRO A 142 -2.03 -34.72 -0.40
CA PRO A 142 -3.29 -35.05 0.25
C PRO A 142 -3.58 -36.56 0.11
N PRO A 143 -4.34 -37.16 1.05
CA PRO A 143 -5.18 -36.47 2.03
C PRO A 143 -4.57 -36.24 3.39
N ASP A 144 -3.48 -36.93 3.75
CA ASP A 144 -2.99 -36.98 5.13
C ASP A 144 -2.56 -35.59 5.66
N ARG A 145 -2.33 -34.63 4.76
CA ARG A 145 -1.92 -33.26 5.10
C ARG A 145 -2.59 -32.27 4.16
N MET A 146 -3.26 -31.26 4.71
CA MET A 146 -3.98 -30.27 3.91
C MET A 146 -3.79 -28.85 4.43
N ALA A 147 -3.64 -27.91 3.51
CA ALA A 147 -3.69 -26.48 3.80
C ALA A 147 -5.01 -25.86 3.33
N ALA A 148 -5.58 -24.97 4.12
CA ALA A 148 -6.77 -24.20 3.78
C ALA A 148 -6.61 -22.74 4.22
N TYR A 149 -7.08 -21.81 3.39
CA TYR A 149 -7.21 -20.41 3.79
C TYR A 149 -8.46 -20.22 4.63
N VAL A 150 -8.38 -19.49 5.74
CA VAL A 150 -9.51 -19.23 6.63
C VAL A 150 -10.02 -17.81 6.35
N GLU A 151 -9.36 -16.78 6.86
CA GLU A 151 -9.71 -15.38 6.61
C GLU A 151 -8.56 -14.43 7.01
N ASN A 152 -8.52 -13.20 6.51
CA ASN A 152 -7.60 -12.14 6.95
C ASN A 152 -6.11 -12.58 7.08
N GLY A 153 -5.62 -13.38 6.13
CA GLY A 153 -4.23 -13.89 6.14
C GLY A 153 -3.99 -15.05 7.10
N ARG A 154 -5.06 -15.55 7.75
CA ARG A 154 -5.06 -16.74 8.60
C ARG A 154 -5.30 -17.98 7.76
N LEU A 155 -4.49 -18.99 7.99
CA LEU A 155 -4.56 -20.29 7.32
C LEU A 155 -4.57 -21.42 8.35
N ALA A 156 -5.11 -22.56 7.94
CA ALA A 156 -5.12 -23.79 8.70
C ALA A 156 -4.28 -24.84 7.98
N ALA A 157 -3.46 -25.57 8.73
CA ALA A 157 -2.82 -26.81 8.27
C ALA A 157 -3.36 -27.98 9.09
N VAL A 158 -3.97 -28.95 8.43
CA VAL A 158 -4.54 -30.16 9.03
C VAL A 158 -3.61 -31.33 8.77
N PHE A 159 -3.27 -32.06 9.83
CA PHE A 159 -2.42 -33.24 9.79
C PHE A 159 -3.21 -34.44 10.30
N ALA A 160 -3.22 -35.51 9.52
CA ALA A 160 -3.76 -36.81 9.86
C ALA A 160 -2.62 -37.81 10.02
N PHE A 161 -2.60 -38.49 11.16
CA PHE A 161 -1.59 -39.48 11.51
C PHE A 161 -2.22 -40.86 11.73
N ARG A 162 -1.54 -41.88 11.22
CA ARG A 162 -1.89 -43.29 11.46
C ARG A 162 -1.33 -43.82 12.79
N ASP A 163 -0.41 -43.07 13.40
CA ASP A 163 0.17 -43.38 14.72
C ASP A 163 -0.72 -42.85 15.85
N ARG A 164 -0.76 -43.59 16.96
CA ARG A 164 -1.44 -43.22 18.22
C ARG A 164 -0.57 -42.35 19.13
N SER A 165 0.73 -42.24 18.87
CA SER A 165 1.62 -41.43 19.68
C SER A 165 1.36 -39.94 19.48
N GLU A 166 0.70 -39.31 20.46
CA GLU A 166 0.43 -37.87 20.47
C GLU A 166 1.72 -37.05 20.36
N GLN A 167 2.77 -37.48 21.04
CA GLN A 167 4.05 -36.77 21.04
C GLN A 167 4.76 -36.87 19.68
N ALA A 168 4.65 -38.00 18.99
CA ALA A 168 5.18 -38.14 17.63
C ALA A 168 4.39 -37.27 16.64
N ALA A 169 3.06 -37.27 16.72
CA ALA A 169 2.18 -36.43 15.89
C ALA A 169 2.49 -34.94 16.06
N ALA A 170 2.59 -34.46 17.30
CA ALA A 170 2.92 -33.06 17.59
C ALA A 170 4.33 -32.69 17.11
N SER A 171 5.33 -33.55 17.31
CA SER A 171 6.71 -33.30 16.86
C SER A 171 6.83 -33.25 15.33
N GLU A 172 6.12 -34.13 14.62
CA GLU A 172 6.12 -34.14 13.16
C GLU A 172 5.38 -32.91 12.58
N ALA A 173 4.24 -32.53 13.18
CA ALA A 173 3.55 -31.29 12.83
C ALA A 173 4.47 -30.07 13.03
N ALA A 174 5.19 -29.98 14.15
CA ALA A 174 6.14 -28.90 14.41
C ALA A 174 7.27 -28.82 13.39
N ARG A 175 7.83 -29.97 12.99
CA ARG A 175 8.87 -30.06 11.97
C ARG A 175 8.36 -29.57 10.61
N LEU A 176 7.16 -30.00 10.20
CA LEU A 176 6.55 -29.60 8.94
C LEU A 176 6.17 -28.11 8.92
N MET A 177 5.64 -27.60 10.03
CA MET A 177 5.32 -26.18 10.17
C MET A 177 6.57 -25.29 10.12
N SER A 178 7.69 -25.71 10.71
CA SER A 178 8.97 -25.02 10.60
C SER A 178 9.46 -24.96 9.15
N LYS A 179 9.39 -26.09 8.42
CA LYS A 179 9.71 -26.15 6.99
C LYS A 179 8.79 -25.26 6.14
N LEU A 180 7.51 -25.23 6.46
CA LEU A 180 6.51 -24.42 5.78
C LEU A 180 6.78 -22.93 5.97
N ARG A 181 7.05 -22.49 7.20
CA ARG A 181 7.45 -21.11 7.51
C ARG A 181 8.66 -20.70 6.68
N HIS A 182 9.69 -21.54 6.63
CA HIS A 182 10.88 -21.27 5.83
C HIS A 182 10.57 -21.18 4.33
N SER A 183 9.71 -22.05 3.81
CA SER A 183 9.29 -22.03 2.40
C SER A 183 8.55 -20.72 2.05
N LEU A 184 7.59 -20.29 2.87
CA LEU A 184 6.86 -19.04 2.64
C LEU A 184 7.80 -17.82 2.64
N GLU A 185 8.78 -17.81 3.54
CA GLU A 185 9.78 -16.76 3.61
C GLU A 185 10.68 -16.74 2.36
N LEU A 186 11.20 -17.91 1.96
CA LEU A 186 12.10 -18.02 0.80
C LEU A 186 11.43 -17.71 -0.53
N PHE A 187 10.25 -18.29 -0.78
CA PHE A 187 9.63 -18.23 -2.11
C PHE A 187 8.71 -17.02 -2.29
N LEU A 188 8.02 -16.58 -1.23
CA LEU A 188 7.04 -15.50 -1.29
C LEU A 188 7.47 -14.22 -0.55
N ASN A 189 8.59 -14.23 0.18
CA ASN A 189 9.00 -13.13 1.07
C ASN A 189 7.93 -12.79 2.11
N LEU A 190 7.23 -13.80 2.60
CA LEU A 190 6.19 -13.65 3.62
C LEU A 190 6.67 -14.27 4.94
N LYS A 191 6.78 -13.42 5.96
CA LYS A 191 6.89 -13.85 7.34
C LYS A 191 5.54 -14.36 7.82
N CYS A 192 5.56 -15.52 8.45
CA CYS A 192 4.41 -16.06 9.14
C CYS A 192 4.76 -16.52 10.55
N THR A 193 3.77 -16.44 11.41
CA THR A 193 3.76 -17.05 12.75
C THR A 193 2.80 -18.22 12.71
N TYR A 194 3.07 -19.26 13.51
CA TYR A 194 2.18 -20.41 13.61
C TYR A 194 2.11 -20.93 15.04
N ALA A 195 1.00 -21.57 15.37
CA ALA A 195 0.85 -22.37 16.59
C ALA A 195 0.19 -23.70 16.24
N ILE A 196 0.44 -24.71 17.07
CA ILE A 196 -0.06 -26.07 16.87
C ILE A 196 -1.06 -26.37 17.98
N GLY A 197 -2.21 -26.91 17.58
CA GLY A 197 -3.28 -27.29 18.48
C GLY A 197 -3.01 -28.59 19.20
N HIS A 198 -3.91 -28.96 20.11
CA HIS A 198 -3.87 -30.26 20.77
C HIS A 198 -4.16 -31.41 19.80
N VAL A 199 -3.61 -32.59 20.08
CA VAL A 199 -3.88 -33.80 19.31
C VAL A 199 -5.31 -34.28 19.61
N CYS A 200 -6.06 -34.70 18.58
CA CYS A 200 -7.41 -35.21 18.75
C CYS A 200 -7.64 -36.52 17.98
N GLY A 201 -8.45 -37.43 18.52
CA GLY A 201 -8.66 -38.77 17.95
C GLY A 201 -9.77 -38.86 16.89
N HIS A 202 -10.49 -37.77 16.62
CA HIS A 202 -11.65 -37.77 15.73
C HIS A 202 -11.70 -36.50 14.87
N LEU A 203 -12.13 -36.67 13.62
CA LEU A 203 -12.27 -35.58 12.63
C LEU A 203 -13.15 -34.43 13.15
N ARG A 204 -14.23 -34.74 13.88
CA ARG A 204 -15.11 -33.77 14.56
C ARG A 204 -14.43 -32.85 15.58
N ASN A 205 -13.23 -33.20 16.05
CA ASN A 205 -12.49 -32.42 17.02
C ASN A 205 -11.37 -31.55 16.39
N ILE A 206 -11.23 -31.54 15.05
CA ILE A 206 -10.18 -30.74 14.39
C ILE A 206 -10.42 -29.23 14.55
N GLU A 207 -11.70 -28.82 14.60
CA GLU A 207 -12.06 -27.42 14.88
C GLU A 207 -11.58 -27.02 16.28
N ALA A 208 -11.82 -27.84 17.29
CA ALA A 208 -11.36 -27.58 18.65
C ALA A 208 -9.83 -27.50 18.73
N SER A 209 -9.13 -28.38 18.01
CA SER A 209 -7.67 -28.31 17.87
C SER A 209 -7.23 -26.97 17.25
N TYR A 210 -7.94 -26.50 16.21
CA TYR A 210 -7.59 -25.27 15.51
C TYR A 210 -7.85 -24.05 16.38
N ARG A 211 -8.99 -24.00 17.07
CA ARG A 211 -9.32 -22.96 18.04
C ARG A 211 -8.30 -22.88 19.18
N SER A 212 -7.71 -24.02 19.58
CA SER A 212 -6.64 -24.02 20.57
C SER A 212 -5.34 -23.42 20.02
N ALA A 213 -4.97 -23.72 18.77
CA ALA A 213 -3.84 -23.09 18.08
C ALA A 213 -4.05 -21.58 17.87
N GLU A 214 -5.27 -21.20 17.49
CA GLU A 214 -5.67 -19.81 17.27
C GLU A 214 -5.47 -18.95 18.52
N ARG A 215 -5.94 -19.43 19.68
CA ARG A 215 -5.73 -18.73 20.96
C ARG A 215 -4.26 -18.58 21.33
N LEU A 216 -3.42 -19.58 21.01
CA LEU A 216 -1.98 -19.51 21.26
C LEU A 216 -1.29 -18.47 20.36
N LEU A 217 -1.73 -18.35 19.10
CA LEU A 217 -1.24 -17.31 18.19
C LEU A 217 -1.63 -15.90 18.62
N ASP A 218 -2.88 -15.74 19.05
CA ASP A 218 -3.43 -14.43 19.44
C ASP A 218 -2.89 -13.97 20.80
N ALA A 219 -2.53 -14.90 21.68
CA ALA A 219 -1.88 -14.60 22.96
C ALA A 219 -0.42 -14.12 22.84
N GLY A 220 0.21 -14.25 21.66
CA GLY A 220 1.62 -13.90 21.44
C GLY A 220 2.60 -14.92 22.02
N SER A 221 3.91 -14.67 21.88
CA SER A 221 4.93 -15.54 22.48
C SER A 221 4.90 -15.43 24.01
N PRO A 222 5.15 -16.50 24.79
CA PRO A 222 5.21 -16.45 26.26
C PRO A 222 6.20 -15.44 26.85
N SER A 223 7.14 -14.96 26.02
CA SER A 223 8.12 -13.91 26.34
C SER A 223 7.54 -12.50 26.34
N GLU A 224 6.38 -12.28 25.72
CA GLU A 224 5.74 -10.98 25.63
C GLU A 224 4.85 -10.81 26.85
N LYS A 225 5.19 -9.83 27.71
CA LYS A 225 4.43 -9.56 28.93
C LYS A 225 2.95 -9.33 28.58
N PRO A 226 1.99 -9.87 29.37
CA PRO A 226 0.57 -9.64 29.12
C PRO A 226 0.28 -8.14 29.10
N TRP A 227 -0.09 -7.64 27.93
CA TRP A 227 -0.45 -6.24 27.75
C TRP A 227 -1.76 -5.97 28.51
N ARG A 228 -1.71 -5.03 29.47
CA ARG A 228 -2.86 -4.54 30.25
C ARG A 228 -3.21 -3.09 29.89
N GLY A 229 -3.09 -2.73 28.61
CA GLY A 229 -3.49 -1.42 28.10
C GLY A 229 -4.94 -1.43 27.62
N SER A 230 -5.59 -0.26 27.63
CA SER A 230 -6.89 -0.08 26.97
C SER A 230 -6.74 -0.34 25.47
N GLU A 231 -7.65 -1.14 24.90
CA GLU A 231 -7.77 -1.49 23.48
C GLU A 231 -7.71 -0.23 22.58
N ARG A 232 -6.49 0.13 22.19
CA ARG A 232 -6.25 1.23 21.27
C ARG A 232 -6.35 0.68 19.87
N ILE A 233 -7.47 0.96 19.22
CA ILE A 233 -7.88 0.34 17.96
C ILE A 233 -7.50 1.22 16.75
N SER A 234 -7.34 2.53 16.95
CA SER A 234 -7.04 3.51 15.89
C SER A 234 -6.23 4.70 16.42
N LEU A 235 -5.73 5.52 15.49
CA LEU A 235 -5.13 6.81 15.82
C LEU A 235 -6.19 7.79 16.32
N THR A 236 -5.83 8.61 17.30
CA THR A 236 -6.70 9.69 17.76
C THR A 236 -6.81 10.81 16.72
N ILE A 237 -7.89 11.60 16.80
CA ILE A 237 -8.07 12.79 15.95
C ILE A 237 -6.89 13.77 16.12
N GLU A 238 -6.35 13.87 17.34
CA GLU A 238 -5.22 14.75 17.63
C GLU A 238 -3.91 14.25 17.00
N GLU A 239 -3.64 12.94 17.05
CA GLU A 239 -2.47 12.34 16.37
C GLU A 239 -2.56 12.51 14.86
N HIS A 240 -3.73 12.26 14.27
CA HIS A 240 -3.99 12.52 12.86
C HIS A 240 -3.65 13.96 12.47
N LYS A 241 -4.18 14.94 13.22
CA LYS A 241 -3.92 16.37 12.96
C LYS A 241 -2.45 16.72 13.12
N ARG A 242 -1.79 16.23 14.17
CA ARG A 242 -0.37 16.51 14.43
C ARG A 242 0.52 15.95 13.32
N LEU A 243 0.21 14.75 12.81
CA LEU A 243 0.97 14.15 11.73
C LEU A 243 0.80 14.92 10.43
N LEU A 244 -0.44 15.30 10.09
CA LEU A 244 -0.72 16.16 8.94
C LEU A 244 0.03 17.49 9.04
N LEU A 245 -0.01 18.16 10.19
CA LEU A 245 0.72 19.40 10.41
C LEU A 245 2.24 19.22 10.32
N ALA A 246 2.78 18.09 10.77
CA ALA A 246 4.21 17.80 10.63
C ALA A 246 4.59 17.64 9.15
N ILE A 247 3.76 16.94 8.36
CA ILE A 247 3.96 16.78 6.92
C ILE A 247 3.83 18.12 6.18
N GLU A 248 2.80 18.90 6.49
CA GLU A 248 2.57 20.23 5.91
C GLU A 248 3.71 21.21 6.22
N ASN A 249 4.35 21.11 7.38
CA ASN A 249 5.47 21.97 7.74
C ASN A 249 6.85 21.37 7.40
N LEU A 250 6.90 20.17 6.82
CA LEU A 250 8.14 19.41 6.58
C LEU A 250 8.97 19.19 7.86
N ASP A 251 8.30 19.06 8.99
CA ASP A 251 8.91 18.91 10.30
C ASP A 251 9.23 17.42 10.56
N LYS A 252 10.43 17.00 10.14
CA LYS A 252 10.94 15.63 10.28
C LYS A 252 10.98 15.19 11.74
N GLU A 253 11.49 16.03 12.62
CA GLU A 253 11.68 15.70 14.03
C GLU A 253 10.33 15.42 14.70
N ARG A 254 9.34 16.28 14.44
CA ARG A 254 8.00 16.12 14.99
C ARG A 254 7.27 14.89 14.46
N ALA A 255 7.44 14.57 13.18
CA ALA A 255 6.89 13.33 12.62
C ALA A 255 7.50 12.09 13.27
N GLN A 256 8.82 12.05 13.42
CA GLN A 256 9.53 10.94 14.06
C GLN A 256 9.15 10.77 15.54
N GLN A 257 9.06 11.87 16.29
CA GLN A 257 8.61 11.82 17.69
C GLN A 257 7.18 11.30 17.83
N LEU A 258 6.28 11.73 16.93
CA LEU A 258 4.90 11.28 16.94
C LEU A 258 4.80 9.78 16.63
N LEU A 259 5.51 9.29 15.60
CA LEU A 259 5.58 7.86 15.28
C LEU A 259 6.11 7.04 16.46
N ALA A 260 7.22 7.46 17.08
CA ALA A 260 7.78 6.77 18.25
C ALA A 260 6.77 6.74 19.42
N SER A 261 6.04 7.84 19.65
CA SER A 261 5.00 7.88 20.69
C SER A 261 3.84 6.93 20.39
N ILE A 262 3.40 6.84 19.13
CA ILE A 262 2.36 5.91 18.70
C ILE A 262 2.82 4.47 18.91
N PHE A 263 4.02 4.11 18.44
CA PHE A 263 4.57 2.76 18.57
C PHE A 263 4.79 2.35 20.02
N SER A 264 5.22 3.27 20.90
CA SER A 264 5.35 3.00 22.34
C SER A 264 4.03 2.54 22.99
N SER A 265 2.88 2.99 22.46
CA SER A 265 1.57 2.61 23.00
C SER A 265 1.11 1.21 22.59
N ILE A 266 1.67 0.66 21.50
CA ILE A 266 1.29 -0.63 20.91
C ILE A 266 2.39 -1.70 21.00
N ARG A 267 3.57 -1.37 21.54
CA ARG A 267 4.75 -2.25 21.63
C ARG A 267 4.52 -3.60 22.35
N GLY A 268 3.45 -3.74 23.14
CA GLY A 268 3.08 -4.98 23.82
C GLY A 268 2.11 -5.88 23.05
N GLN A 269 1.71 -5.50 21.84
CA GLN A 269 0.83 -6.31 20.99
C GLN A 269 1.64 -7.06 19.93
N PRO A 270 1.19 -8.25 19.50
CA PRO A 270 1.79 -8.92 18.35
C PRO A 270 1.69 -8.06 17.10
N VAL A 271 2.72 -8.10 16.24
CA VAL A 271 2.79 -7.33 14.99
C VAL A 271 1.60 -7.60 14.08
N HIS A 272 1.14 -8.86 14.05
CA HIS A 272 0.00 -9.32 13.26
C HIS A 272 -1.35 -9.01 13.88
N SER A 273 -1.41 -8.38 15.06
CA SER A 273 -2.66 -8.04 15.71
C SER A 273 -3.47 -7.05 14.87
N GLN A 274 -4.79 -7.19 14.88
CA GLN A 274 -5.66 -6.30 14.13
C GLN A 274 -5.41 -4.81 14.46
N PRO A 275 -5.33 -4.38 15.74
CA PRO A 275 -5.11 -2.97 16.06
C PRO A 275 -3.80 -2.39 15.49
N VAL A 276 -2.69 -3.15 15.57
CA VAL A 276 -1.40 -2.73 14.99
C VAL A 276 -1.53 -2.55 13.48
N GLN A 277 -2.13 -3.53 12.79
CA GLN A 277 -2.32 -3.48 11.34
C GLN A 277 -3.22 -2.31 10.92
N MET A 278 -4.26 -1.95 11.71
CA MET A 278 -5.13 -0.80 11.40
C MET A 278 -4.41 0.52 11.57
N MET A 279 -3.69 0.69 12.68
CA MET A 279 -2.97 1.93 12.96
C MET A 279 -1.89 2.19 11.90
N VAL A 280 -1.17 1.17 11.48
CA VAL A 280 -0.16 1.32 10.42
C VAL A 280 -0.80 1.59 9.05
N SER A 281 -1.94 0.98 8.74
CA SER A 281 -2.74 1.29 7.54
C SER A 281 -3.22 2.75 7.54
N GLU A 282 -3.70 3.27 8.67
CA GLU A 282 -4.08 4.69 8.82
C GLU A 282 -2.88 5.62 8.60
N LEU A 283 -1.71 5.31 9.18
CA LEU A 283 -0.47 6.06 8.96
C LEU A 283 -0.09 6.07 7.47
N LEU A 284 -0.05 4.90 6.83
CA LEU A 284 0.22 4.79 5.39
C LEU A 284 -0.74 5.65 4.57
N SER A 285 -2.06 5.57 4.84
CA SER A 285 -3.08 6.35 4.15
C SER A 285 -2.88 7.86 4.30
N ILE A 286 -2.43 8.34 5.47
CA ILE A 286 -2.10 9.77 5.68
C ILE A 286 -0.93 10.17 4.77
N GLY A 287 0.12 9.35 4.70
CA GLY A 287 1.27 9.60 3.83
C GLY A 287 0.92 9.58 2.34
N GLU A 288 0.14 8.59 1.91
CA GLU A 288 -0.33 8.45 0.52
C GLU A 288 -1.15 9.67 0.08
N LYS A 289 -2.12 10.11 0.91
CA LYS A 289 -2.90 11.33 0.65
C LYS A 289 -2.04 12.60 0.59
N ALA A 290 -0.96 12.66 1.37
CA ALA A 290 -0.04 13.79 1.30
C ALA A 290 0.77 13.79 0.00
N MET A 291 1.13 12.61 -0.53
CA MET A 291 1.77 12.47 -1.83
C MET A 291 0.84 12.89 -2.98
N GLU A 292 -0.43 12.46 -2.95
CA GLU A 292 -1.42 12.83 -3.98
C GLU A 292 -1.62 14.35 -4.07
N LYS A 293 -1.73 15.03 -2.92
CA LYS A 293 -1.88 16.49 -2.86
C LYS A 293 -0.62 17.25 -3.30
N GLY A 294 0.54 16.60 -3.32
CA GLY A 294 1.82 17.18 -3.74
C GLY A 294 2.03 17.24 -5.25
N LEU A 295 1.09 16.77 -6.08
CA LEU A 295 1.15 16.73 -7.56
C LEU A 295 2.53 16.30 -8.08
N LEU A 296 2.79 15.00 -7.96
CA LEU A 296 3.91 14.29 -8.57
C LEU A 296 3.94 14.58 -10.09
N HIS A 297 5.00 15.23 -10.59
CA HIS A 297 5.43 15.03 -11.97
C HIS A 297 6.34 13.79 -11.97
N ASP A 298 5.99 12.81 -12.80
CA ASP A 298 6.57 11.46 -12.89
C ASP A 298 8.06 11.43 -13.31
N GLU A 299 8.70 12.58 -13.56
CA GLU A 299 10.01 12.62 -14.23
C GLU A 299 11.22 12.58 -13.28
N ASP A 300 11.05 12.81 -11.97
CA ASP A 300 12.17 12.77 -11.00
C ASP A 300 12.31 11.39 -10.32
N MET A 301 12.49 10.35 -11.14
CA MET A 301 12.70 8.96 -10.69
C MET A 301 14.09 8.68 -10.10
N SER A 302 14.97 9.68 -9.95
CA SER A 302 16.39 9.43 -9.66
C SER A 302 16.85 9.64 -8.22
N ALA A 303 16.03 10.13 -7.28
CA ALA A 303 16.57 10.43 -5.95
C ALA A 303 15.63 10.07 -4.78
N GLY A 304 15.96 8.98 -4.10
CA GLY A 304 15.30 8.49 -2.88
C GLY A 304 14.18 7.52 -3.20
N SER A 305 14.50 6.23 -3.31
CA SER A 305 13.50 5.17 -3.44
C SER A 305 12.63 5.16 -2.19
N MET A 306 11.33 5.39 -2.32
CA MET A 306 10.40 5.11 -1.23
C MET A 306 10.57 3.64 -0.81
N PRO A 307 10.51 3.32 0.49
CA PRO A 307 10.42 1.94 0.93
C PRO A 307 9.27 1.25 0.21
N VAL A 308 9.58 0.12 -0.42
CA VAL A 308 8.65 -0.66 -1.22
C VAL A 308 7.67 -1.37 -0.30
N ARG A 309 6.36 -1.31 -0.59
CA ARG A 309 5.29 -1.87 0.26
C ARG A 309 5.45 -3.37 0.46
N GLU A 310 5.95 -4.08 -0.55
CA GLU A 310 6.27 -5.50 -0.51
C GLU A 310 7.29 -5.86 0.58
N ALA A 311 8.15 -4.92 1.01
CA ALA A 311 9.09 -5.16 2.10
C ALA A 311 8.39 -5.42 3.44
N LEU A 312 7.14 -4.96 3.61
CA LEU A 312 6.33 -5.24 4.80
C LEU A 312 6.09 -6.74 4.99
N GLY A 313 6.15 -7.53 3.92
CA GLY A 313 6.03 -8.99 4.00
C GLY A 313 7.17 -9.66 4.75
N ARG A 314 8.35 -8.99 4.85
CA ARG A 314 9.54 -9.53 5.52
C ARG A 314 9.64 -9.15 7.00
N ILE A 315 8.74 -8.29 7.47
CA ILE A 315 8.77 -7.76 8.83
C ILE A 315 8.09 -8.76 9.78
N ASP A 316 8.78 -9.13 10.85
CA ASP A 316 8.24 -10.02 11.89
C ASP A 316 8.30 -9.43 13.32
N SER A 317 8.82 -8.21 13.49
CA SER A 317 8.91 -7.54 14.79
C SER A 317 8.36 -6.11 14.79
N MET A 318 7.94 -5.65 15.97
CA MET A 318 7.45 -4.28 16.16
C MET A 318 8.54 -3.24 15.89
N ASP A 319 9.80 -3.55 16.22
CA ASP A 319 10.94 -2.66 15.97
C ASP A 319 11.23 -2.51 14.47
N GLU A 320 11.20 -3.59 13.70
CA GLU A 320 11.34 -3.53 12.24
C GLU A 320 10.20 -2.75 11.58
N LEU A 321 8.97 -2.93 12.06
CA LEU A 321 7.80 -2.19 11.56
C LEU A 321 7.92 -0.69 11.85
N GLU A 322 8.35 -0.33 13.07
CA GLU A 322 8.60 1.05 13.47
C GLU A 322 9.67 1.69 12.60
N GLN A 323 10.81 1.01 12.40
CA GLN A 323 11.92 1.47 11.56
C GLN A 323 11.52 1.65 10.09
N TRP A 324 10.75 0.70 9.56
CA TRP A 324 10.26 0.79 8.18
C TRP A 324 9.35 2.02 8.01
N LEU A 325 8.45 2.27 8.96
CA LEU A 325 7.53 3.39 8.89
C LEU A 325 8.25 4.74 9.11
N GLN A 326 9.22 4.80 10.01
CA GLN A 326 10.09 5.97 10.17
C GLN A 326 10.83 6.29 8.86
N SER A 327 11.38 5.25 8.20
CA SER A 327 12.07 5.39 6.91
C SER A 327 11.12 5.85 5.80
N TYR A 328 9.87 5.35 5.80
CA TYR A 328 8.82 5.77 4.87
C TYR A 328 8.50 7.26 5.01
N TYR A 329 8.27 7.75 6.23
CA TYR A 329 7.99 9.16 6.47
C TYR A 329 9.19 10.06 6.21
N GLU A 330 10.40 9.60 6.50
CA GLU A 330 11.61 10.33 6.13
C GLU A 330 11.73 10.51 4.61
N ALA A 331 11.56 9.43 3.85
CA ALA A 331 11.59 9.49 2.38
C ALA A 331 10.46 10.38 1.83
N LEU A 332 9.26 10.30 2.39
CA LEU A 332 8.12 11.15 2.06
C LEU A 332 8.46 12.64 2.24
N LEU A 333 8.96 13.02 3.42
CA LEU A 333 9.29 14.41 3.73
C LEU A 333 10.46 14.93 2.88
N GLN A 334 11.46 14.09 2.58
CA GLN A 334 12.55 14.46 1.67
C GLN A 334 12.02 14.75 0.26
N ARG A 335 11.09 13.93 -0.26
CA ARG A 335 10.46 14.15 -1.58
C ARG A 335 9.64 15.43 -1.61
N LEU A 336 8.76 15.64 -0.61
CA LEU A 336 7.97 16.86 -0.49
C LEU A 336 8.86 18.11 -0.30
N GLY A 337 9.97 17.96 0.41
CA GLY A 337 10.97 19.01 0.62
C GLY A 337 11.69 19.41 -0.66
N ARG A 338 12.05 18.46 -1.53
CA ARG A 338 12.65 18.78 -2.83
C ARG A 338 11.69 19.49 -3.78
N GLN A 339 10.42 19.12 -3.78
CA GLN A 339 9.40 19.86 -4.53
C GLN A 339 9.27 21.31 -4.03
N ARG A 340 9.34 21.54 -2.71
CA ARG A 340 9.42 22.91 -2.18
C ARG A 340 10.73 23.60 -2.49
N ALA A 341 11.85 22.88 -2.52
CA ALA A 341 13.15 23.45 -2.87
C ALA A 341 13.24 23.93 -4.34
N GLY A 342 12.25 23.61 -5.18
CA GLY A 342 12.04 24.22 -6.49
C GLY A 342 11.68 25.71 -6.47
N GLY A 343 11.49 26.35 -5.30
CA GLY A 343 11.32 27.79 -5.18
C GLY A 343 11.23 28.32 -3.74
N PRO A 344 11.35 29.65 -3.53
CA PRO A 344 11.35 30.26 -2.19
C PRO A 344 9.97 30.29 -1.50
N TYR A 345 8.93 29.71 -2.11
CA TYR A 345 7.54 29.80 -1.68
C TYR A 345 6.90 28.41 -1.58
N SER A 346 5.88 28.27 -0.73
CA SER A 346 5.05 27.06 -0.64
C SER A 346 4.38 26.74 -1.98
N SER A 347 3.95 25.49 -2.17
CA SER A 347 3.31 25.04 -3.42
C SER A 347 2.11 25.93 -3.81
N HIS A 348 1.23 26.24 -2.86
CA HIS A 348 0.06 27.09 -3.09
C HIS A 348 0.43 28.53 -3.48
N VAL A 349 1.45 29.11 -2.84
CA VAL A 349 1.94 30.46 -3.17
C VAL A 349 2.67 30.45 -4.51
N SER A 350 3.44 29.41 -4.81
CA SER A 350 4.11 29.20 -6.10
C SER A 350 3.10 29.06 -7.24
N GLN A 351 2.04 28.28 -7.07
CA GLN A 351 0.94 28.16 -8.04
C GLN A 351 0.21 29.51 -8.24
N ALA A 352 -0.05 30.24 -7.16
CA ALA A 352 -0.64 31.57 -7.25
C ALA A 352 0.28 32.55 -8.01
N ILE A 353 1.60 32.49 -7.80
CA ILE A 353 2.57 33.30 -8.54
C ILE A 353 2.61 32.91 -10.02
N LEU A 354 2.59 31.62 -10.36
CA LEU A 354 2.53 31.16 -11.75
C LEU A 354 1.28 31.68 -12.46
N LEU A 355 0.10 31.55 -11.82
CA LEU A 355 -1.14 32.11 -12.35
C LEU A 355 -1.05 33.62 -12.59
N ILE A 356 -0.41 34.37 -11.69
CA ILE A 356 -0.16 35.80 -11.89
C ILE A 356 0.75 36.01 -13.11
N LEU A 357 1.85 35.28 -13.23
CA LEU A 357 2.81 35.47 -14.34
C LEU A 357 2.18 35.15 -15.71
N GLU A 358 1.29 34.16 -15.78
CA GLU A 358 0.59 33.79 -17.00
C GLU A 358 -0.56 34.76 -17.36
N GLN A 359 -1.24 35.31 -16.36
CA GLN A 359 -2.52 36.02 -16.56
C GLN A 359 -2.52 37.49 -16.13
N TYR A 360 -1.39 38.08 -15.71
CA TYR A 360 -1.32 39.48 -15.27
C TYR A 360 -1.88 40.52 -16.26
N PRO A 361 -1.82 40.35 -17.61
CA PRO A 361 -2.41 41.30 -18.54
C PRO A 361 -3.94 41.33 -18.46
N SER A 362 -4.55 40.24 -18.00
CA SER A 362 -5.99 40.08 -17.86
C SER A 362 -6.48 40.46 -16.45
N TYR A 363 -7.80 40.38 -16.25
CA TYR A 363 -8.41 40.60 -14.95
C TYR A 363 -8.17 39.40 -14.02
N ILE A 364 -7.15 39.49 -13.17
CA ILE A 364 -6.85 38.51 -12.12
C ILE A 364 -7.12 39.12 -10.73
N THR A 365 -7.91 38.43 -9.92
CA THR A 365 -8.19 38.78 -8.52
C THR A 365 -7.80 37.65 -7.59
N LEU A 366 -7.68 37.96 -6.30
CA LEU A 366 -7.41 36.96 -5.27
C LEU A 366 -8.48 35.86 -5.27
N GLU A 367 -9.74 36.21 -5.48
CA GLU A 367 -10.87 35.27 -5.50
C GLU A 367 -10.77 34.31 -6.69
N LEU A 368 -10.38 34.81 -7.87
CA LEU A 368 -10.16 33.98 -9.05
C LEU A 368 -8.98 33.04 -8.85
N ALA A 369 -7.86 33.54 -8.32
CA ALA A 369 -6.68 32.74 -8.04
C ALA A 369 -6.97 31.66 -6.98
N ALA A 370 -7.64 32.03 -5.88
CA ALA A 370 -8.04 31.10 -4.82
C ALA A 370 -8.97 30.00 -5.35
N LYS A 371 -9.95 30.36 -6.19
CA LYS A 371 -10.84 29.39 -6.84
C LYS A 371 -10.08 28.44 -7.77
N ALA A 372 -9.13 28.94 -8.56
CA ALA A 372 -8.34 28.15 -9.49
C ALA A 372 -7.44 27.12 -8.80
N ILE A 373 -6.92 27.44 -7.61
CA ILE A 373 -6.04 26.56 -6.81
C ILE A 373 -6.77 25.78 -5.71
N GLY A 374 -8.11 25.87 -5.64
CA GLY A 374 -8.92 25.12 -4.67
C GLY A 374 -8.84 25.58 -3.22
N LEU A 375 -8.54 26.86 -2.96
CA LEU A 375 -8.44 27.46 -1.62
C LEU A 375 -9.53 28.48 -1.33
N SER A 376 -9.73 28.78 -0.04
CA SER A 376 -10.51 29.96 0.35
C SER A 376 -9.70 31.26 0.14
N PRO A 377 -10.32 32.37 -0.28
CA PRO A 377 -9.62 33.65 -0.48
C PRO A 377 -8.90 34.13 0.80
N SER A 378 -9.52 33.96 1.96
CA SER A 378 -8.95 34.35 3.26
C SER A 378 -7.67 33.59 3.59
N TYR A 379 -7.64 32.29 3.28
CA TYR A 379 -6.45 31.46 3.51
C TYR A 379 -5.32 31.83 2.55
N LEU A 380 -5.62 31.98 1.25
CA LEU A 380 -4.63 32.40 0.26
C LEU A 380 -4.04 33.78 0.61
N SER A 381 -4.88 34.74 1.00
CA SER A 381 -4.43 36.09 1.40
C SER A 381 -3.41 36.03 2.53
N ARG A 382 -3.67 35.21 3.55
CA ARG A 382 -2.81 35.06 4.73
C ARG A 382 -1.46 34.48 4.35
N ILE A 383 -1.43 33.30 3.73
CA ILE A 383 -0.18 32.60 3.39
C ILE A 383 0.63 33.37 2.34
N PHE A 384 -0.04 33.99 1.36
CA PHE A 384 0.63 34.77 0.31
C PHE A 384 1.34 36.00 0.90
N LYS A 385 0.70 36.71 1.84
CA LYS A 385 1.33 37.86 2.52
C LYS A 385 2.45 37.44 3.48
N GLU A 386 2.26 36.35 4.21
CA GLU A 386 3.27 35.81 5.13
C GLU A 386 4.57 35.44 4.39
N GLU A 387 4.45 34.81 3.22
CA GLU A 387 5.58 34.32 2.44
C GLU A 387 6.17 35.38 1.49
N THR A 388 5.35 36.08 0.71
CA THR A 388 5.85 37.06 -0.28
C THR A 388 6.15 38.44 0.30
N LYS A 389 5.77 38.67 1.57
CA LYS A 389 5.83 39.97 2.26
C LYS A 389 5.04 41.08 1.55
N SER A 390 4.11 40.74 0.67
CA SER A 390 3.28 41.68 -0.09
C SER A 390 1.86 41.14 -0.21
N THR A 391 0.88 42.03 -0.38
CA THR A 391 -0.49 41.59 -0.69
C THR A 391 -0.56 41.05 -2.12
N PHE A 392 -1.59 40.23 -2.42
CA PHE A 392 -1.79 39.67 -3.77
C PHE A 392 -1.87 40.77 -4.83
N SER A 393 -2.65 41.84 -4.58
CA SER A 393 -2.78 42.96 -5.51
C SER A 393 -1.49 43.77 -5.68
N GLU A 394 -0.70 43.95 -4.62
CA GLU A 394 0.63 44.57 -4.70
C GLU A 394 1.57 43.75 -5.58
N TYR A 395 1.54 42.42 -5.43
CA TYR A 395 2.37 41.51 -6.22
C TYR A 395 2.00 41.56 -7.70
N VAL A 396 0.70 41.49 -8.03
CA VAL A 396 0.22 41.64 -9.41
C VAL A 396 0.68 42.97 -10.00
N ASN A 397 0.52 44.07 -9.26
CA ASN A 397 0.96 45.38 -9.70
C ASN A 397 2.47 45.44 -9.94
N ARG A 398 3.29 44.82 -9.09
CA ARG A 398 4.74 44.73 -9.27
C ARG A 398 5.09 44.04 -10.60
N VAL A 399 4.48 42.88 -10.87
CA VAL A 399 4.67 42.15 -12.13
C VAL A 399 4.28 43.01 -13.34
N ARG A 400 3.14 43.70 -13.27
CA ARG A 400 2.69 44.62 -14.33
C ARG A 400 3.65 45.78 -14.57
N ILE A 401 4.21 46.36 -13.50
CA ILE A 401 5.21 47.44 -13.62
C ILE A 401 6.50 46.91 -14.22
N GLU A 402 7.01 45.75 -13.80
CA GLU A 402 8.20 45.13 -14.40
C GLU A 402 8.01 44.82 -15.88
N ALA A 403 6.85 44.28 -16.28
CA ALA A 403 6.49 44.10 -17.69
C ALA A 403 6.44 45.44 -18.43
N SER A 404 5.86 46.48 -17.82
CA SER A 404 5.77 47.81 -18.44
C SER A 404 7.14 48.44 -18.67
N ARG A 405 8.11 48.22 -17.78
CA ARG A 405 9.49 48.72 -17.94
C ARG A 405 10.14 48.14 -19.19
N LYS A 406 10.00 46.82 -19.41
CA LYS A 406 10.50 46.14 -20.62
C LYS A 406 9.86 46.68 -21.90
N LEU A 407 8.56 46.99 -21.87
CA LEU A 407 7.86 47.59 -23.02
C LEU A 407 8.24 49.06 -23.25
N LEU A 408 8.54 49.82 -22.19
CA LEU A 408 9.04 51.19 -22.32
C LEU A 408 10.45 51.21 -22.93
N GLU A 409 11.28 50.23 -22.58
CA GLU A 409 12.65 50.06 -23.11
C GLU A 409 12.65 49.67 -24.60
N SER A 410 11.60 49.03 -25.11
CA SER A 410 11.51 48.69 -26.55
C SER A 410 11.23 49.91 -27.44
N GLY A 411 10.67 50.99 -26.90
CA GLY A 411 10.34 52.22 -27.64
C GLY A 411 9.18 52.10 -28.64
N GLN A 412 8.55 50.93 -28.76
CA GLN A 412 7.57 50.64 -29.80
C GLN A 412 6.16 51.16 -29.50
N TYR A 413 5.87 51.48 -28.24
CA TYR A 413 4.52 51.79 -27.77
C TYR A 413 4.48 53.09 -26.98
N SER A 414 3.37 53.82 -27.08
CA SER A 414 3.11 54.96 -26.20
C SER A 414 2.84 54.49 -24.77
N VAL A 415 3.15 55.33 -23.78
CA VAL A 415 2.92 55.03 -22.35
C VAL A 415 1.45 54.67 -22.09
N LYS A 416 0.51 55.31 -22.80
CA LYS A 416 -0.92 55.00 -22.69
C LYS A 416 -1.25 53.59 -23.20
N GLN A 417 -0.68 53.17 -24.33
CA GLN A 417 -0.86 51.81 -24.86
C GLN A 417 -0.26 50.75 -23.93
N ILE A 418 0.94 51.01 -23.40
CA ILE A 418 1.62 50.10 -22.45
C ILE A 418 0.76 49.89 -21.21
N SER A 419 0.17 50.96 -20.66
CA SER A 419 -0.69 50.86 -19.47
C SER A 419 -1.87 49.89 -19.66
N SER A 420 -2.49 49.90 -20.86
CA SER A 420 -3.57 48.98 -21.21
C SER A 420 -3.06 47.56 -21.49
N GLN A 421 -1.94 47.41 -22.18
CA GLN A 421 -1.37 46.10 -22.54
C GLN A 421 -0.93 45.29 -21.32
N VAL A 422 -0.41 45.94 -20.27
CA VAL A 422 0.01 45.24 -19.05
C VAL A 422 -1.15 45.04 -18.06
N GLY A 423 -2.38 45.43 -18.42
CA GLY A 423 -3.58 45.10 -17.64
C GLY A 423 -4.01 46.13 -16.59
N PHE A 424 -3.57 47.40 -16.66
CA PHE A 424 -4.14 48.45 -15.81
C PHE A 424 -5.47 48.98 -16.39
N GLY A 425 -6.52 49.02 -15.56
CA GLY A 425 -7.83 49.51 -15.97
C GLY A 425 -7.89 51.01 -16.28
N THR A 426 -7.00 51.82 -15.69
CA THR A 426 -6.90 53.26 -15.99
C THR A 426 -5.46 53.74 -16.01
N TYR A 427 -5.17 54.70 -16.91
CA TYR A 427 -3.86 55.33 -17.01
C TYR A 427 -3.45 56.05 -15.71
N ASN A 428 -4.41 56.69 -15.03
CA ASN A 428 -4.14 57.40 -13.78
C ASN A 428 -3.69 56.46 -12.66
N TYR A 429 -4.29 55.27 -12.56
CA TYR A 429 -3.87 54.26 -11.58
C TYR A 429 -2.49 53.69 -11.92
N PHE A 430 -2.24 53.37 -13.20
CA PHE A 430 -0.91 52.97 -13.67
C PHE A 430 0.15 54.02 -13.31
N PHE A 431 -0.11 55.30 -13.60
CA PHE A 431 0.84 56.39 -13.34
C PHE A 431 1.21 56.47 -11.85
N LYS A 432 0.22 56.36 -10.96
CA LYS A 432 0.42 56.36 -9.51
C LYS A 432 1.31 55.19 -9.08
N VAL A 433 0.92 53.97 -9.45
CA VAL A 433 1.64 52.74 -9.07
C VAL A 433 3.06 52.72 -9.63
N PHE A 434 3.24 53.13 -10.90
CA PHE A 434 4.56 53.22 -11.52
C PHE A 434 5.47 54.18 -10.76
N LYS A 435 4.97 55.38 -10.40
CA LYS A 435 5.75 56.37 -9.65
C LYS A 435 6.11 55.89 -8.26
N GLU A 436 5.17 55.24 -7.56
CA GLU A 436 5.40 54.68 -6.23
C GLU A 436 6.46 53.56 -6.25
N MET A 437 6.42 52.67 -7.24
CA MET A 437 7.36 51.54 -7.33
C MET A 437 8.73 51.88 -7.92
N THR A 438 8.80 52.84 -8.84
CA THR A 438 10.06 53.17 -9.55
C THR A 438 10.71 54.46 -9.06
N GLY A 439 10.03 55.25 -8.24
CA GLY A 439 10.48 56.56 -7.78
C GLY A 439 10.40 57.68 -8.81
N MET A 440 9.97 57.40 -10.04
CA MET A 440 9.89 58.39 -11.13
C MET A 440 8.66 58.21 -12.00
N THR A 441 8.30 59.23 -12.79
CA THR A 441 7.17 59.13 -13.70
C THR A 441 7.54 58.27 -14.92
N PRO A 442 6.56 57.62 -15.59
CA PRO A 442 6.84 56.87 -16.81
C PRO A 442 7.56 57.68 -17.90
N HIS A 443 7.21 58.97 -18.04
CA HIS A 443 7.86 59.87 -18.99
C HIS A 443 9.32 60.18 -18.59
N ALA A 444 9.57 60.40 -17.30
CA ALA A 444 10.93 60.58 -16.80
C ALA A 444 11.78 59.31 -16.98
N TYR A 445 11.19 58.13 -16.78
CA TYR A 445 11.84 56.84 -17.04
C TYR A 445 12.25 56.70 -18.51
N VAL A 446 11.35 57.00 -19.45
CA VAL A 446 11.64 56.97 -20.90
C VAL A 446 12.73 57.98 -21.27
N ASN A 447 12.65 59.21 -20.77
CA ASN A 447 13.66 60.24 -21.04
C ASN A 447 15.05 59.83 -20.51
N ARG A 448 15.10 59.15 -19.36
CA ARG A 448 16.34 58.65 -18.75
C ARG A 448 16.99 57.53 -19.56
N ILE A 449 16.21 56.68 -20.20
CA ILE A 449 16.73 55.57 -21.02
C ILE A 449 17.34 56.08 -22.33
N GLY A 450 17.03 57.31 -22.74
CA GLY A 450 17.53 57.89 -23.99
C GLY A 450 16.82 57.24 -25.17
N ARG A 451 15.82 57.94 -25.72
CA ARG A 451 15.33 57.62 -27.07
C ARG A 451 16.50 57.85 -28.03
N LYS A 452 17.13 56.78 -28.52
CA LYS A 452 17.91 56.84 -29.76
C LYS A 452 16.97 57.03 -30.94
#